data_AF-A0A2X2DUE1-F1
#
_entry.id   AF-A0A2X2DUE1-F1
#
_cell.length_a   1.000
_cell.length_b   1.000
_cell.length_c   1.000
_cell.angle_alpha   90.00
_cell.angle_beta   90.00
_cell.angle_gamma   90.00
#
_symmetry.space_group_name_H-M   'P 1'
#
loop_
_entity.id
_entity.type
_entity.pdbx_description
1 polymer ?
#
loop_
_entity_poly.entity_id
_entity_poly.type
_entity_poly.pdbx_seq_one_letter_code
_entity_poly.pdbx_strand_id
1 'polypeptide(L)'
;MRISSIYTQSVGPLADGVIKLEDDWSNEIEAQVLFTGNNGCGKSTLLRGIAILWEALGIWLSTEQPLAPASNTRKMVRTLGRDRYYF
;
A
#
# COMPACT_ATOMS: atom_id res chain seq x y z
N MET A 1 11.42 3.77 -6.50
CA MET A 1 10.09 4.35 -6.21
C MET A 1 10.06 4.75 -4.75
N ARG A 2 9.41 5.87 -4.40
CA ARG A 2 9.23 6.34 -3.01
C ARG A 2 7.73 6.52 -2.75
N ILE A 3 7.29 6.33 -1.51
CA ILE A 3 5.89 6.47 -1.11
C ILE A 3 5.70 7.89 -0.58
N SER A 4 4.79 8.68 -1.17
CA SER A 4 4.48 10.05 -0.71
C SER A 4 3.37 10.09 0.33
N SER A 5 2.35 9.23 0.18
CA SER A 5 1.20 9.19 1.08
C SER A 5 0.60 7.79 1.16
N ILE A 6 -0.02 7.50 2.30
CA ILE A 6 -0.75 6.26 2.56
C ILE A 6 -2.18 6.64 2.93
N TYR A 7 -3.15 6.06 2.23
CA TYR A 7 -4.58 6.25 2.48
C TYR A 7 -5.11 5.04 3.23
N THR A 8 -5.72 5.28 4.38
CA THR A 8 -6.35 4.25 5.22
C THR A 8 -7.86 4.38 5.14
N GLN A 9 -8.53 3.26 4.88
CA GLN A 9 -9.99 3.15 4.89
C GLN A 9 -10.39 1.78 5.44
N SER A 10 -11.02 1.77 6.62
CA SER A 10 -11.51 0.57 7.30
C SER A 10 -10.43 -0.52 7.52
N VAL A 11 -9.21 -0.11 7.87
CA VAL A 11 -8.03 -1.01 7.97
C VAL A 11 -7.79 -1.48 9.42
N GLY A 12 -8.81 -2.07 10.03
CA GLY A 12 -8.76 -2.58 11.41
C GLY A 12 -8.61 -1.45 12.44
N PRO A 13 -7.55 -1.44 13.30
CA PRO A 13 -7.39 -0.44 14.35
C PRO A 13 -6.81 0.90 13.87
N LEU A 14 -6.49 1.02 12.58
CA LEU A 14 -6.01 2.28 11.99
C LEU A 14 -7.19 3.21 11.75
N ALA A 15 -7.04 4.48 12.13
CA ALA A 15 -8.00 5.51 11.79
C ALA A 15 -8.04 5.73 10.27
N ASP A 16 -9.21 6.08 9.75
CA ASP A 16 -9.38 6.47 8.36
C ASP A 16 -8.75 7.84 8.12
N GLY A 17 -8.04 7.99 7.00
CA GLY A 17 -7.38 9.24 6.67
C GLY A 17 -6.15 9.09 5.78
N VAL A 18 -5.32 10.13 5.81
CA VAL A 18 -4.10 10.21 5.00
C VAL A 18 -2.90 10.37 5.91
N ILE A 19 -1.92 9.48 5.75
CA ILE A 19 -0.60 9.59 6.36
C ILE A 19 0.33 10.13 5.28
N LYS A 20 0.73 11.39 5.39
CA LYS A 20 1.73 12.00 4.50
C LYS A 20 3.13 11.60 4.97
N LEU A 21 3.98 11.26 4.01
CA LEU A 21 5.40 10.93 4.21
C LEU A 21 6.31 12.01 3.60
N GLU A 22 5.74 13.18 3.35
CA GLU A 22 6.45 14.38 2.89
C GLU A 22 6.79 15.24 4.09
N ASP A 23 7.94 15.90 4.03
CA ASP A 23 8.32 16.92 5.00
C ASP A 23 7.48 18.18 4.78
N ASP A 24 6.81 18.65 5.83
CA ASP A 24 5.90 19.79 5.75
C ASP A 24 6.63 21.12 5.42
N TRP A 25 7.96 21.17 5.61
CA TRP A 25 8.76 22.37 5.35
C TRP A 25 9.33 22.43 3.92
N SER A 26 9.93 21.33 3.46
CA SER A 26 10.58 21.24 2.15
C SER A 26 9.65 20.71 1.04
N ASN A 27 8.50 20.13 1.40
CA ASN A 27 7.64 19.34 0.50
C ASN A 27 8.39 18.19 -0.20
N GLU A 28 9.54 17.77 0.33
CA GLU A 28 10.27 16.61 -0.18
C GLU A 28 9.78 15.34 0.50
N ILE A 29 9.80 14.22 -0.23
CA ILE A 29 9.49 12.91 0.36
C ILE A 29 10.60 12.55 1.36
N GLU A 30 10.21 12.13 2.56
CA GLU A 30 11.15 11.77 3.61
C GLU A 30 11.94 10.50 3.27
N ALA A 31 13.24 10.52 3.53
CA ALA A 31 14.12 9.37 3.27
C ALA A 31 13.99 8.30 4.34
N GLN A 32 13.67 8.72 5.57
CA GLN A 32 13.55 7.86 6.73
C GLN A 32 12.27 8.24 7.47
N VAL A 33 11.36 7.28 7.60
CA VAL A 33 10.08 7.47 8.28
C VAL A 33 10.05 6.52 9.47
N LEU A 34 9.72 7.07 10.65
CA LEU A 34 9.53 6.28 11.86
C LEU A 34 8.04 6.14 12.20
N PHE A 35 7.53 4.92 12.16
CA PHE A 35 6.18 4.62 12.63
C PHE A 35 6.19 4.32 14.13
N THR A 36 5.65 5.25 14.94
CA THR A 36 5.53 5.11 16.40
C THR A 36 4.07 5.08 16.85
N GLY A 37 3.83 4.70 18.11
CA GLY A 37 2.51 4.64 18.74
C GLY A 37 2.39 3.49 19.73
N ASN A 38 1.30 3.43 20.48
CA ASN A 38 1.08 2.40 21.52
C ASN A 38 0.98 0.98 20.92
N ASN A 39 1.13 -0.05 21.75
CA ASN A 39 0.86 -1.42 21.32
C ASN A 39 -0.60 -1.57 20.89
N GLY A 40 -0.85 -2.28 19.79
CA GLY A 40 -2.20 -2.48 19.25
C GLY A 40 -2.73 -1.37 18.33
N CYS A 41 -2.03 -0.24 18.14
CA CYS A 41 -2.49 0.86 17.27
C CYS A 41 -2.40 0.57 15.74
N GLY A 42 -2.06 -0.66 15.34
CA GLY A 42 -2.08 -1.05 13.93
C GLY A 42 -0.78 -0.83 13.14
N LYS A 43 0.34 -0.46 13.76
CA LYS A 43 1.66 -0.34 13.07
C LYS A 43 2.01 -1.55 12.20
N SER A 44 1.90 -2.76 12.75
CA SER A 44 2.18 -3.99 11.99
C SER A 44 1.15 -4.25 10.89
N THR A 45 -0.11 -3.83 11.07
CA THR A 45 -1.15 -3.91 10.05
C THR A 45 -0.82 -2.99 8.87
N LEU A 46 -0.41 -1.75 9.16
CA LEU A 46 0.02 -0.77 8.17
C LEU A 46 1.18 -1.30 7.32
N LEU A 47 2.26 -1.75 7.97
CA LEU A 47 3.45 -2.26 7.28
C LEU A 47 3.16 -3.50 6.44
N ARG A 48 2.30 -4.41 6.92
CA ARG A 48 1.85 -5.57 6.12
C ARG A 48 1.05 -5.14 4.90
N GLY A 49 0.14 -4.17 5.04
CA GLY A 49 -0.63 -3.63 3.92
C GLY A 49 0.28 -3.02 2.84
N ILE A 50 1.26 -2.21 3.25
CA ILE A 50 2.27 -1.64 2.35
C ILE A 50 3.04 -2.74 1.61
N ALA A 51 3.49 -3.78 2.33
CA ALA A 51 4.22 -4.88 1.71
C ALA A 51 3.39 -5.62 0.65
N ILE A 52 2.12 -5.91 0.94
CA ILE A 52 1.21 -6.59 -0.02
C ILE A 52 0.96 -5.71 -1.24
N LEU A 53 0.73 -4.41 -1.05
CA LEU A 53 0.55 -3.46 -2.17
C LEU A 53 1.82 -3.34 -3.02
N TRP A 54 2.98 -3.34 -2.40
CA TRP A 54 4.26 -3.28 -3.11
C TRP A 54 4.53 -4.53 -3.93
N GLU A 55 4.24 -5.71 -3.36
CA GLU A 55 4.34 -6.99 -4.09
C GLU A 55 3.36 -7.01 -5.28
N ALA A 56 2.10 -6.62 -5.04
CA ALA A 56 1.08 -6.52 -6.08
C ALA A 56 1.49 -5.58 -7.23
N LEU A 57 2.07 -4.43 -6.89
CA LEU A 57 2.61 -3.46 -7.85
C LEU A 57 3.78 -4.05 -8.63
N GLY A 58 4.70 -4.75 -7.97
CA GLY A 58 5.82 -5.42 -8.63
C GLY A 58 5.37 -6.48 -9.62
N ILE A 59 4.38 -7.30 -9.26
CA ILE A 59 3.76 -8.28 -10.18
C ILE A 59 3.12 -7.56 -11.37
N TRP A 60 2.38 -6.47 -11.12
CA TRP A 60 1.70 -5.70 -12.16
C TRP A 60 2.68 -5.02 -13.14
N LEU A 61 3.80 -4.49 -12.64
CA LEU A 61 4.84 -3.92 -13.50
C LEU A 61 5.62 -5.00 -14.29
N SER A 62 5.71 -6.22 -13.75
CA SER A 62 6.45 -7.34 -14.34
C SER A 62 5.68 -8.08 -15.46
N THR A 63 4.38 -7.80 -15.64
CA THR A 63 3.57 -8.47 -16.68
C THR A 63 3.88 -7.99 -18.09
N GLU A 64 4.97 -8.53 -18.67
CA GLU A 64 5.02 -8.97 -20.08
C GLU A 64 4.78 -10.48 -20.23
N GLN A 65 4.54 -11.25 -19.14
CA GLN A 65 4.32 -12.71 -19.19
C GLN A 65 2.99 -13.20 -18.57
N PRO A 66 2.43 -14.34 -19.07
CA PRO A 66 1.15 -14.88 -18.60
C PRO A 66 1.25 -15.38 -17.16
N LEU A 67 0.36 -14.87 -16.31
CA LEU A 67 0.35 -15.05 -14.87
C LEU A 67 0.11 -16.53 -14.42
N ALA A 68 1.10 -17.22 -13.83
CA ALA A 68 1.03 -18.59 -13.26
C ALA A 68 0.48 -18.70 -11.80
N PRO A 69 -0.30 -19.74 -11.42
CA PRO A 69 -1.38 -19.64 -10.42
C PRO A 69 -1.01 -19.62 -8.92
N ALA A 70 -1.86 -18.86 -8.17
CA ALA A 70 -2.25 -18.94 -6.74
C ALA A 70 -1.32 -18.38 -5.62
N SER A 71 -1.49 -17.09 -5.29
CA SER A 71 -1.16 -16.51 -3.97
C SER A 71 -2.22 -15.46 -3.56
N ASN A 72 -2.36 -15.15 -2.26
CA ASN A 72 -3.36 -14.18 -1.75
C ASN A 72 -3.22 -12.78 -2.39
N THR A 73 -2.00 -12.39 -2.78
CA THR A 73 -1.68 -11.16 -3.50
C THR A 73 -2.43 -11.06 -4.84
N ARG A 74 -2.72 -12.20 -5.51
CA ARG A 74 -3.54 -12.21 -6.73
C ARG A 74 -4.99 -11.82 -6.51
N LYS A 75 -5.59 -12.14 -5.35
CA LYS A 75 -7.00 -11.77 -5.09
C LYS A 75 -7.11 -10.24 -5.12
N MET A 76 -6.17 -9.56 -4.49
CA MET A 76 -6.12 -8.10 -4.46
C MET A 76 -5.82 -7.49 -5.84
N VAL A 77 -4.83 -8.02 -6.59
CA VAL A 77 -4.54 -7.56 -7.96
C VAL A 77 -5.73 -7.74 -8.91
N ARG A 78 -6.46 -8.86 -8.81
CA ARG A 78 -7.67 -9.09 -9.61
C ARG A 78 -8.80 -8.13 -9.25
N THR A 79 -8.97 -7.81 -7.96
CA THR A 79 -9.95 -6.79 -7.53
C THR A 79 -9.59 -5.43 -8.10
N LEU A 80 -8.33 -5.00 -7.98
CA LEU A 80 -7.86 -3.71 -8.52
C LEU A 80 -7.96 -3.62 -10.06
N GLY A 81 -7.80 -4.74 -10.77
CA GLY A 81 -7.95 -4.79 -12.22
C GLY A 81 -9.42 -4.81 -12.71
N ARG A 82 -10.39 -5.15 -11.85
CA ARG A 82 -11.80 -5.30 -12.24
C ARG A 82 -12.56 -3.97 -12.28
N ASP A 83 -12.14 -2.98 -11.49
CA ASP A 83 -12.76 -1.66 -11.42
C ASP A 83 -12.37 -0.72 -12.57
N ARG A 84 -11.49 -1.14 -13.50
CA ARG A 84 -11.03 -0.31 -14.64
C ARG A 84 -11.56 -0.75 -16.01
N TYR A 85 -12.54 -1.64 -16.06
CA TYR A 85 -13.23 -2.03 -17.30
C TYR A 85 -14.75 -1.79 -17.21
N TYR A 86 -15.14 -0.55 -16.95
CA TYR A 86 -16.46 -0.03 -17.33
C TYR A 86 -16.23 1.34 -18.00
N PHE A 87 -16.08 1.29 -19.32
CA PHE A 87 -16.68 2.31 -20.18
C PHE A 87 -18.17 1.99 -20.32
#